data_AF-A0A0J7YMT5-F1
#
_entry.id   AF-A0A0J7YMT5-F1
#
_cell.length_a   1.000
_cell.length_b   1.000
_cell.length_c   1.000
_cell.angle_alpha   90.00
_cell.angle_beta   90.00
_cell.angle_gamma   90.00
#
_symmetry.space_group_name_H-M   'P 1'
#
loop_
_entity.id
_entity.type
_entity.pdbx_description
1 polymer ?
#
loop_
_entity_poly.entity_id
_entity_poly.type
_entity_poly.pdbx_seq_one_letter_code
_entity_poly.pdbx_strand_id
1 'polypeptide(L)'
;MTVSQIAWARGCEQALRSSNPVAAMKSWLDTQMRQLADLTELVRTDLSSIDRQKVVALVTNDVHARDVVRRILDGNVTGINDFNWQQQLR
;
A
#
# COMPACT_ATOMS: atom_id res chain seq x y z
N MET A 1 -4.06 -0.87 12.94
CA MET A 1 -3.16 0.11 12.27
C MET A 1 -1.78 -0.47 12.05
N THR A 2 -1.13 -1.10 13.04
CA THR A 2 0.22 -1.68 12.89
C THR A 2 0.30 -2.89 11.95
N VAL A 3 -0.67 -3.81 11.98
CA VAL A 3 -0.61 -5.05 11.17
C VAL A 3 -0.67 -4.78 9.67
N SER A 4 -1.60 -3.93 9.21
CA SER A 4 -1.74 -3.58 7.78
C SER A 4 -0.50 -2.85 7.26
N GLN A 5 0.10 -1.98 8.07
CA GLN A 5 1.31 -1.24 7.70
C GLN A 5 2.54 -2.15 7.63
N ILE A 6 2.67 -3.12 8.54
CA ILE A 6 3.73 -4.14 8.50
C ILE A 6 3.57 -5.05 7.27
N ALA A 7 2.34 -5.47 6.96
CA ALA A 7 2.07 -6.30 5.79
C ALA A 7 2.41 -5.55 4.49
N TRP A 8 2.01 -4.28 4.39
CA TRP A 8 2.34 -3.42 3.26
C TRP A 8 3.85 -3.22 3.11
N ALA A 9 4.56 -2.92 4.22
CA ALA A 9 6.00 -2.73 4.20
C ALA A 9 6.72 -3.99 3.71
N ARG A 10 6.32 -5.17 4.20
CA ARG A 10 6.86 -6.45 3.73
C ARG A 10 6.61 -6.70 2.25
N GLY A 11 5.42 -6.38 1.73
CA GLY A 11 5.10 -6.49 0.31
C GLY A 11 6.00 -5.61 -0.56
N CYS A 12 6.23 -4.37 -0.12
CA CYS A 12 7.13 -3.44 -0.81
C CYS A 12 8.60 -3.90 -0.74
N GLU A 13 9.08 -4.36 0.42
CA GLU A 13 10.43 -4.92 0.54
C GLU A 13 10.63 -6.12 -0.37
N GLN A 14 9.64 -7.00 -0.46
CA GLN A 14 9.69 -8.17 -1.34
C GLN A 14 9.73 -7.76 -2.82
N ALA A 15 8.93 -6.75 -3.20
CA ALA A 15 8.97 -6.19 -4.55
C ALA A 15 10.33 -5.55 -4.86
N LEU A 16 10.88 -4.79 -3.93
CA LEU A 16 12.19 -4.13 -4.06
C LEU A 16 13.37 -5.11 -4.08
N ARG A 17 13.24 -6.30 -3.49
CA ARG A 17 14.24 -7.37 -3.55
C ARG A 17 14.16 -8.23 -4.82
N SER A 18 13.13 -8.04 -5.65
CA SER A 18 12.98 -8.80 -6.89
C SER A 18 14.01 -8.37 -7.95
N SER A 19 14.20 -9.20 -8.97
CA SER A 19 15.12 -8.92 -10.09
C SER A 19 14.73 -7.68 -10.89
N ASN A 20 13.46 -7.27 -10.85
CA ASN A 20 12.96 -6.05 -11.48
C ASN A 20 12.05 -5.29 -10.49
N PRO A 21 12.65 -4.46 -9.61
CA PRO A 21 11.95 -3.75 -8.55
C PRO A 21 10.79 -2.87 -9.04
N VAL A 22 10.97 -2.18 -10.18
CA VAL A 22 9.97 -1.27 -10.74
C VAL A 22 8.75 -2.04 -11.23
N ALA A 23 8.96 -3.14 -11.97
CA ALA A 23 7.87 -3.97 -12.46
C ALA A 23 7.12 -4.66 -11.32
N ALA A 24 7.85 -5.19 -10.34
CA ALA A 24 7.26 -5.82 -9.15
C ALA A 24 6.47 -4.79 -8.32
N MET A 25 7.01 -3.58 -8.14
CA MET A 25 6.30 -2.52 -7.41
C MET A 25 5.03 -2.07 -8.13
N LYS A 26 5.06 -1.99 -9.46
CA LYS A 26 3.88 -1.68 -10.26
C LYS A 26 2.80 -2.77 -10.12
N SER A 27 3.19 -4.04 -10.18
CA SER A 27 2.26 -5.16 -9.95
C SER A 27 1.68 -5.16 -8.52
N TRP A 28 2.49 -4.78 -7.53
CA TRP A 28 2.02 -4.64 -6.15
C TRP A 28 1.03 -3.48 -6.03
N LEU A 29 1.33 -2.33 -6.64
CA LEU A 29 0.44 -1.17 -6.69
C LEU A 29 -0.91 -1.53 -7.32
N ASP A 30 -0.93 -2.27 -8.42
CA ASP A 30 -2.17 -2.73 -9.07
C ASP A 30 -2.99 -3.66 -8.19
N THR A 31 -2.33 -4.47 -7.36
CA THR A 31 -2.99 -5.33 -6.37
C THR A 31 -3.61 -4.48 -5.25
N GLN A 32 -2.85 -3.50 -4.73
CA GLN A 32 -3.33 -2.56 -3.71
C GLN A 32 -4.51 -1.73 -4.23
N MET A 33 -4.48 -1.30 -5.49
CA MET A 33 -5.58 -0.55 -6.11
C MET A 33 -6.86 -1.39 -6.24
N ARG A 34 -6.74 -2.68 -6.54
CA ARG A 34 -7.88 -3.61 -6.55
C ARG A 34 -8.47 -3.80 -5.16
N GLN A 35 -7.63 -4.07 -4.16
CA GLN A 35 -8.08 -4.19 -2.76
C GLN A 35 -8.77 -2.92 -2.26
N LEU A 36 -8.24 -1.75 -2.62
CA LEU A 36 -8.85 -0.46 -2.29
C LEU A 36 -10.23 -0.31 -2.95
N ALA A 37 -10.37 -0.69 -4.22
CA ALA A 37 -11.64 -0.66 -4.94
C ALA A 37 -12.69 -1.56 -4.25
N ASP A 38 -12.31 -2.78 -3.89
CA ASP A 38 -13.16 -3.73 -3.17
C ASP A 38 -13.58 -3.17 -1.80
N LEU A 39 -12.65 -2.56 -1.06
CA LEU A 39 -12.95 -1.89 0.22
C LEU A 39 -13.89 -0.70 0.02
N THR A 40 -13.73 0.09 -1.05
CA THR A 40 -14.62 1.22 -1.31
C THR A 40 -16.02 0.77 -1.71
N GLU A 41 -16.15 -0.33 -2.44
CA GLU A 41 -17.43 -0.97 -2.72
C GLU A 41 -18.07 -1.49 -1.43
N LEU A 42 -17.29 -2.13 -0.55
CA LEU A 42 -17.75 -2.61 0.75
C LEU A 42 -18.27 -1.47 1.64
N VAL A 43 -17.67 -0.27 1.62
CA VAL A 43 -18.20 0.90 2.35
C VAL A 43 -19.59 1.33 1.82
N ARG A 44 -19.89 1.09 0.55
CA ARG A 44 -21.18 1.45 -0.06
C ARG A 44 -22.28 0.43 0.23
N THR A 45 -21.94 -0.76 0.72
CA THR A 45 -22.94 -1.75 1.16
C THR A 45 -23.43 -1.45 2.57
N ASP A 46 -24.39 -2.25 3.04
CA ASP A 46 -25.00 -2.10 4.35
C ASP A 46 -24.09 -2.69 5.45
N LEU A 47 -23.17 -1.86 5.95
CA LEU A 47 -22.27 -2.18 7.05
C LEU A 47 -22.79 -1.63 8.38
N SER A 48 -22.53 -2.38 9.45
CA SER A 48 -22.71 -1.90 10.82
C SER A 48 -21.86 -0.64 11.06
N SER A 49 -22.29 0.23 11.99
CA SER A 49 -21.56 1.49 12.29
C SER A 49 -20.08 1.23 12.64
N ILE A 50 -19.81 0.18 13.41
CA ILE A 50 -18.46 -0.21 13.82
C ILE A 50 -17.63 -0.71 12.63
N ASP A 51 -18.21 -1.54 11.76
CA ASP A 51 -17.48 -2.09 10.62
C ASP A 51 -17.24 -1.04 9.55
N ARG A 52 -18.19 -0.14 9.31
CA ARG A 52 -18.00 1.05 8.47
C ARG A 52 -16.83 1.88 8.96
N GLN A 53 -16.72 2.12 10.27
CA GLN A 53 -15.62 2.90 10.83
C GLN A 53 -14.25 2.20 10.66
N LYS A 54 -14.20 0.87 10.81
CA LYS A 54 -12.99 0.08 10.53
C LYS A 54 -12.59 0.15 9.06
N VAL A 55 -13.55 -0.02 8.13
CA VAL A 55 -13.27 -0.01 6.70
C VAL A 55 -12.84 1.39 6.23
N VAL A 56 -13.46 2.46 6.74
CA VAL A 56 -13.03 3.85 6.45
C VAL A 56 -11.59 4.09 6.94
N ALA A 57 -11.23 3.59 8.12
CA ALA A 57 -9.86 3.68 8.61
C ALA A 57 -8.87 2.90 7.73
N LEU A 58 -9.25 1.71 7.24
CA LEU A 58 -8.45 0.92 6.30
C LEU A 58 -8.28 1.64 4.95
N VAL A 59 -9.36 2.15 4.36
CA VAL A 59 -9.33 2.91 3.09
C VAL A 59 -8.41 4.12 3.20
N THR A 60 -8.47 4.87 4.31
CA THR A 60 -7.62 6.05 4.54
C THR A 60 -6.14 5.66 4.58
N ASN A 61 -5.83 4.56 5.28
CA ASN A 61 -4.47 4.04 5.37
C ASN A 61 -3.94 3.56 4.01
N ASP A 62 -4.74 2.81 3.26
CA ASP A 62 -4.36 2.23 1.98
C ASP A 62 -4.17 3.30 0.89
N VAL A 63 -4.93 4.40 0.94
CA VAL A 63 -4.69 5.57 0.07
C VAL A 63 -3.32 6.19 0.35
N HIS A 64 -2.95 6.37 1.62
CA HIS A 64 -1.63 6.87 1.99
C HIS A 64 -0.51 5.94 1.51
N ALA A 65 -0.66 4.63 1.76
CA ALA A 65 0.29 3.61 1.35
C ALA A 65 0.48 3.58 -0.18
N ARG A 66 -0.60 3.71 -0.96
CA ARG A 66 -0.56 3.82 -2.42
C ARG A 66 0.20 5.06 -2.89
N ASP A 67 -0.06 6.21 -2.28
CA ASP A 67 0.58 7.46 -2.68
C ASP A 67 2.09 7.46 -2.38
N VAL A 68 2.51 6.73 -1.34
CA VAL A 68 3.93 6.45 -1.06
C VAL A 68 4.55 5.57 -2.14
N VAL A 69 3.91 4.45 -2.52
CA VAL A 69 4.42 3.57 -3.60
C VAL A 69 4.51 4.32 -4.93
N ARG A 70 3.56 5.20 -5.24
CA ARG A 70 3.63 6.06 -6.44
C ARG A 70 4.84 6.98 -6.41
N ARG A 71 5.12 7.65 -5.30
CA ARG A 71 6.32 8.49 -5.15
C ARG A 71 7.62 7.70 -5.32
N ILE A 72 7.66 6.47 -4.79
CA ILE A 72 8.80 5.56 -4.95
C ILE A 72 9.01 5.17 -6.42
N LEU A 73 7.92 4.85 -7.13
CA LEU A 73 7.96 4.55 -8.57
C LEU A 73 8.37 5.77 -9.41
N ASP A 74 7.80 6.95 -9.14
CA ASP A 74 8.14 8.20 -9.83
C ASP A 74 9.59 8.62 -9.56
N GLY A 75 10.09 8.33 -8.35
CA GLY A 75 11.48 8.54 -7.95
C GLY A 75 12.45 7.48 -8.50
N ASN A 76 11.99 6.50 -9.28
CA ASN A 76 12.80 5.38 -9.78
C ASN A 76 13.60 4.68 -8.67
N VAL A 77 13.00 4.55 -7.49
CA VAL A 77 13.63 3.86 -6.36
C VAL A 77 13.68 2.37 -6.66
N THR A 78 14.89 1.85 -6.87
CA THR A 78 15.11 0.44 -7.23
C THR A 78 15.74 -0.39 -6.11
N GLY A 79 15.86 0.14 -4.89
CA GLY A 79 16.57 -0.54 -3.81
C GLY A 79 15.99 -0.29 -2.43
N ILE A 80 16.08 -1.31 -1.57
CA ILE A 80 15.67 -1.24 -0.16
C ILE A 80 16.54 -0.30 0.69
N ASN A 81 17.72 0.06 0.19
CA ASN A 81 18.63 1.02 0.84
C ASN A 81 18.40 2.45 0.36
N ASP A 82 17.40 2.69 -0.49
CA ASP A 82 17.09 4.02 -0.96
C ASP A 82 16.55 4.87 0.18
N PHE A 83 17.08 6.07 0.31
CA PHE A 83 16.71 7.00 1.37
C PHE A 83 15.21 7.31 1.34
N ASN A 84 14.60 7.41 0.15
CA ASN A 84 13.18 7.67 0.01
C ASN A 84 12.32 6.53 0.56
N TRP A 85 12.77 5.28 0.44
CA TRP A 85 12.13 4.10 1.02
C TRP A 85 12.36 4.02 2.53
N GLN A 86 13.60 4.23 2.99
CA GLN A 86 13.94 4.18 4.42
C GLN A 86 13.20 5.22 5.25
N GLN A 87 12.88 6.38 4.68
CA GLN A 87 12.04 7.39 5.32
C GLN A 87 10.60 6.92 5.61
N GLN A 88 10.11 5.89 4.90
CA GLN A 88 8.74 5.37 5.10
C GLN A 88 8.66 4.34 6.23
N LEU A 89 9.79 3.81 6.68
CA LEU A 89 9.89 2.82 7.77
C LEU A 89 10.19 3.44 9.14
N ARG A 90 10.34 4.77 9.21
CA ARG A 90 10.67 5.52 10.43
C ARG A 90 9.45 6.16 11.08
#